data_AF-A0A7W5PAU2-F1
#
_entry.id   AF-A0A7W5PAU2-F1
#
_cell.length_a   1.000
_cell.length_b   1.000
_cell.length_c   1.000
_cell.angle_alpha   90.00
_cell.angle_beta   90.00
_cell.angle_gamma   90.00
#
_symmetry.space_group_name_H-M   'P 1'
#
loop_
_entity.id
_entity.type
_entity.pdbx_description
1 polymer ?
#
loop_
_entity_poly.entity_id
_entity_poly.type
_entity_poly.pdbx_seq_one_letter_code
_entity_poly.pdbx_strand_id
1 'polypeptide(L)'
;MSKKSGITAIVVKKLLASLGYNVTPLSSTKPTALLSFDGNPRALRYLKKSGEFLITGKVEDGRSLFVFPLDDKNRHPFIRAVQSALDVSLIGGDEREAIRRRLMSFYTLYQPASAAEVLGAEAEEIPMLGDQPPWVVIKPWEDMTVKERIEKIIKTEREDNSQVSTAEMSVEHGCNFCGPVSGEKLSVEAERLYKIMRSVIKNGFMRHDFKDGDIRADILVQTSGNWKWLVKSGQHRVAVLSALGYRDFPIRVESIVCRDEVDFWPQVLAGNYSREMALRVFDNIFSGVGVHERYWAGILAEAA
;
A
#
# COMPACT_ATOMS: atom_id res chain seq x y z
N MET A 1 -20.79 -11.33 20.91
CA MET A 1 -21.88 -11.17 19.90
C MET A 1 -21.44 -10.17 18.82
N SER A 2 -20.82 -10.60 17.71
CA SER A 2 -20.35 -9.64 16.67
C SER A 2 -20.06 -10.26 15.28
N LYS A 3 -20.74 -11.34 14.88
CA LYS A 3 -20.58 -11.94 13.52
C LYS A 3 -21.78 -11.75 12.59
N LYS A 4 -22.99 -11.55 13.14
CA LYS A 4 -24.21 -11.36 12.33
C LYS A 4 -24.44 -9.92 11.83
N SER A 5 -23.69 -8.92 12.29
CA SER A 5 -23.93 -7.51 11.91
C SER A 5 -23.30 -7.12 10.56
N GLY A 6 -22.16 -7.71 10.18
CA GLY A 6 -21.43 -7.33 8.96
C GLY A 6 -22.10 -7.80 7.67
N ILE A 7 -22.58 -9.05 7.63
CA ILE A 7 -23.25 -9.63 6.46
C ILE A 7 -24.58 -8.90 6.19
N THR A 8 -25.34 -8.59 7.24
CA THR A 8 -26.60 -7.84 7.15
C THR A 8 -26.37 -6.43 6.59
N ALA A 9 -25.29 -5.74 6.99
CA ALA A 9 -24.97 -4.41 6.49
C ALA A 9 -24.62 -4.40 4.98
N ILE A 10 -23.91 -5.43 4.50
CA ILE A 10 -23.55 -5.55 3.07
C ILE A 10 -24.79 -5.87 2.21
N VAL A 11 -25.66 -6.77 2.69
CA VAL A 11 -26.90 -7.12 1.99
C VAL A 11 -27.85 -5.92 1.93
N VAL A 12 -28.00 -5.18 3.05
CA VAL A 12 -28.83 -3.96 3.12
C VAL A 12 -28.26 -2.86 2.22
N LYS A 13 -26.94 -2.67 2.18
CA LYS A 13 -26.29 -1.70 1.28
C LYS A 13 -26.53 -2.04 -0.20
N LYS A 14 -26.41 -3.32 -0.59
CA LYS A 14 -26.68 -3.76 -1.97
C LYS A 14 -28.16 -3.61 -2.34
N LEU A 15 -29.07 -3.97 -1.44
CA LEU A 15 -30.52 -3.83 -1.64
C LEU A 15 -30.91 -2.36 -1.84
N LEU A 16 -30.44 -1.48 -0.95
CA LEU A 16 -30.77 -0.06 -1.00
C LEU A 16 -30.13 0.64 -2.21
N ALA A 17 -28.91 0.24 -2.61
CA ALA A 17 -28.28 0.72 -3.84
C ALA A 17 -29.09 0.31 -5.09
N SER A 18 -29.65 -0.91 -5.14
CA SER A 18 -30.50 -1.35 -6.25
C SER A 18 -31.82 -0.57 -6.36
N LEU A 19 -32.24 0.07 -5.26
CA LEU A 19 -33.42 0.94 -5.18
C LEU A 19 -33.08 2.43 -5.36
N GLY A 20 -31.84 2.77 -5.72
CA GLY A 20 -31.40 4.15 -5.95
C GLY A 20 -31.03 4.92 -4.67
N TYR A 21 -30.95 4.26 -3.51
CA TYR A 21 -30.56 4.88 -2.25
C TYR A 21 -29.08 4.65 -1.94
N ASN A 22 -28.36 5.72 -1.61
CA ASN A 22 -27.01 5.63 -1.08
C ASN A 22 -27.06 5.54 0.45
N VAL A 23 -26.56 4.42 0.98
CA VAL A 23 -26.48 4.17 2.43
C VAL A 23 -25.10 4.56 2.92
N THR A 24 -25.07 5.48 3.88
CA THR A 24 -23.84 6.05 4.41
C THR A 24 -23.70 5.72 5.90
N PRO A 25 -22.58 5.11 6.36
CA PRO A 25 -22.32 4.97 7.79
C PRO A 25 -22.23 6.34 8.46
N LEU A 26 -22.98 6.53 9.55
CA LEU A 26 -23.09 7.81 10.26
C LEU A 26 -21.77 8.26 10.95
N SER A 27 -20.72 7.44 10.94
CA SER A 27 -19.53 7.62 11.79
C SER A 27 -18.22 7.99 11.08
N SER A 28 -18.21 8.28 9.77
CA SER A 28 -17.00 8.85 9.16
C SER A 28 -17.03 10.37 9.28
N THR A 29 -16.28 10.91 10.25
CA THR A 29 -15.94 12.34 10.23
C THR A 29 -15.22 12.64 8.92
N LYS A 30 -15.76 13.61 8.15
CA LYS A 30 -15.11 14.09 6.94
C LYS A 30 -13.69 14.57 7.30
N PRO A 31 -12.65 14.15 6.57
CA PRO A 31 -11.30 14.56 6.90
C PRO A 31 -11.14 16.06 6.68
N THR A 32 -10.35 16.71 7.53
CA THR A 32 -10.04 18.13 7.39
C THR A 32 -9.07 18.30 6.21
N ALA A 33 -9.49 19.07 5.20
CA ALA A 33 -8.65 19.36 4.04
C ALA A 33 -7.60 20.42 4.37
N LEU A 34 -6.32 20.02 4.37
CA LEU A 34 -5.13 20.85 4.57
C LEU A 34 -4.24 20.77 3.32
N LEU A 35 -4.84 20.87 2.12
CA LEU A 35 -4.13 20.65 0.84
C LEU A 35 -3.09 21.73 0.53
N SER A 36 -3.21 22.90 1.15
CA SER A 36 -2.24 24.00 1.08
C SER A 36 -1.21 23.96 2.22
N PHE A 37 -1.19 22.91 3.04
CA PHE A 37 -0.22 22.79 4.13
C PHE A 37 1.17 22.50 3.56
N ASP A 38 2.09 23.43 3.79
CA ASP A 38 3.50 23.39 3.36
C ASP A 38 4.47 23.26 4.55
N GLY A 39 3.94 23.21 5.79
CA GLY A 39 4.72 23.08 7.01
C GLY A 39 5.25 21.66 7.25
N ASN A 40 5.98 21.49 8.35
CA ASN A 40 6.42 20.17 8.80
C ASN A 40 5.20 19.35 9.28
N PRO A 41 4.91 18.16 8.70
CA PRO A 41 3.76 17.35 9.09
C PRO A 41 3.70 17.00 10.58
N ARG A 42 4.83 17.02 11.30
CA ARG A 42 4.86 16.90 12.76
C ARG A 42 3.94 17.90 13.46
N ALA A 43 3.79 19.11 12.92
CA ALA A 43 2.91 20.14 13.46
C ALA A 43 1.42 19.71 13.47
N LEU A 44 1.01 18.83 12.55
CA LEU A 44 -0.36 18.32 12.45
C LEU A 44 -0.77 17.53 13.72
N ARG A 45 0.19 16.99 14.49
CA ARG A 45 -0.09 16.33 15.78
C ARG A 45 -0.68 17.31 16.81
N TYR A 46 -0.32 18.58 16.76
CA TYR A 46 -0.78 19.63 17.68
C TYR A 46 -2.06 20.31 17.20
N LEU A 47 -2.35 20.24 15.90
CA LEU A 47 -3.62 20.72 15.33
C LEU A 47 -4.78 19.76 15.60
N LYS A 48 -4.52 18.61 16.22
CA LYS A 48 -5.46 17.51 16.40
C LYS A 48 -6.52 17.86 17.47
N LYS A 49 -7.72 18.25 17.04
CA LYS A 49 -8.91 18.20 17.91
C LYS A 49 -9.70 16.89 17.84
N SER A 50 -9.68 16.13 16.73
CA SER A 50 -10.14 14.72 16.61
C SER A 50 -10.44 14.25 15.16
N GLY A 51 -9.64 14.63 14.16
CA GLY A 51 -9.92 14.33 12.74
C GLY A 51 -8.77 13.68 11.98
N GLU A 52 -9.10 12.93 10.93
CA GLU A 52 -8.17 12.57 9.85
C GLU A 52 -7.91 13.81 8.98
N PHE A 53 -6.70 13.95 8.44
CA PHE A 53 -6.32 15.11 7.60
C PHE A 53 -6.10 14.68 6.17
N LEU A 54 -6.41 15.57 5.22
CA LEU A 54 -5.93 15.46 3.85
C LEU A 54 -4.79 16.46 3.64
N ILE A 55 -3.67 15.98 3.13
CA ILE A 55 -2.58 16.83 2.64
C ILE A 55 -2.29 16.49 1.18
N THR A 56 -1.55 17.36 0.50
CA THR A 56 -1.08 17.09 -0.86
C THR A 56 0.14 16.17 -0.80
N GLY A 57 0.02 14.95 -1.31
CA GLY A 57 1.12 14.00 -1.44
C GLY A 57 1.79 14.15 -2.81
N LYS A 58 3.02 14.65 -2.84
CA LYS A 58 3.83 14.69 -4.06
C LYS A 58 4.31 13.30 -4.40
N VAL A 59 4.22 12.90 -5.67
CA VAL A 59 4.59 11.57 -6.13
C VAL A 59 6.07 11.25 -5.86
N GLU A 60 6.97 12.21 -6.03
CA GLU A 60 8.41 12.08 -5.73
C GLU A 60 8.74 11.77 -4.25
N ASP A 61 7.83 12.13 -3.35
CA ASP A 61 7.94 11.90 -1.91
C ASP A 61 7.26 10.60 -1.46
N GLY A 62 6.62 9.90 -2.40
CA GLY A 62 5.81 8.73 -2.13
C GLY A 62 6.59 7.42 -2.10
N ARG A 63 6.20 6.54 -1.19
CA ARG A 63 6.66 5.15 -1.06
C ARG A 63 5.46 4.21 -1.07
N SER A 64 5.63 3.07 -1.71
CA SER A 64 4.59 2.06 -1.87
C SER A 64 5.22 0.68 -1.80
N LEU A 65 4.43 -0.34 -1.39
CA LEU A 65 4.94 -1.70 -1.16
C LEU A 65 6.23 -1.68 -0.31
N PHE A 66 6.19 -0.91 0.79
CA PHE A 66 7.30 -0.63 1.71
C PHE A 66 8.38 0.30 1.14
N VAL A 67 9.16 -0.16 0.18
CA VAL A 67 10.42 0.49 -0.23
C VAL A 67 10.38 1.10 -1.63
N PHE A 68 9.37 0.80 -2.43
CA PHE A 68 9.37 1.22 -3.83
C PHE A 68 9.01 2.70 -3.95
N PRO A 69 9.86 3.53 -4.57
CA PRO A 69 9.53 4.90 -4.84
C PRO A 69 8.40 4.98 -5.88
N LEU A 70 7.55 5.97 -5.73
CA LEU A 70 6.49 6.27 -6.70
C LEU A 70 6.97 7.21 -7.82
N ASP A 71 8.23 7.64 -7.82
CA ASP A 71 8.75 8.56 -8.83
C ASP A 71 8.87 7.93 -10.23
N ASP A 72 9.12 8.80 -11.21
CA ASP A 72 9.29 8.49 -12.63
C ASP A 72 10.57 7.70 -12.94
N LYS A 73 11.38 7.35 -11.93
CA LYS A 73 12.52 6.45 -12.09
C LYS A 73 12.07 4.99 -12.27
N ASN A 74 10.76 4.74 -12.29
CA ASN A 74 10.14 3.53 -12.84
C ASN A 74 10.56 2.23 -12.14
N ARG A 75 10.85 2.29 -10.84
CA ARG A 75 11.20 1.11 -10.04
C ARG A 75 10.00 0.45 -9.37
N HIS A 76 8.81 1.03 -9.41
CA HIS A 76 7.64 0.41 -8.80
C HIS A 76 7.00 -0.64 -9.73
N PRO A 77 6.80 -1.89 -9.29
CA PRO A 77 6.34 -2.98 -10.16
C PRO A 77 4.95 -2.71 -10.77
N PHE A 78 4.03 -2.14 -9.99
CA PHE A 78 2.69 -1.81 -10.50
C PHE A 78 2.69 -0.62 -11.46
N ILE A 79 3.58 0.37 -11.27
CA ILE A 79 3.70 1.50 -12.20
C ILE A 79 4.19 0.96 -13.55
N ARG A 80 5.23 0.11 -13.53
CA ARG A 80 5.77 -0.56 -14.72
C ARG A 80 4.74 -1.41 -15.45
N ALA A 81 3.92 -2.14 -14.71
CA ALA A 81 2.86 -2.95 -15.29
C ALA A 81 1.82 -2.08 -16.03
N VAL A 82 1.40 -0.97 -15.42
CA VAL A 82 0.48 0.00 -16.05
C VAL A 82 1.13 0.69 -17.25
N GLN A 83 2.38 1.11 -17.16
CA GLN A 83 3.12 1.70 -18.29
C GLN A 83 3.21 0.74 -19.48
N SER A 84 3.51 -0.54 -19.23
CA SER A 84 3.53 -1.54 -20.30
C SER A 84 2.17 -1.70 -20.98
N ALA A 85 1.07 -1.54 -20.23
CA ALA A 85 -0.28 -1.51 -20.77
C ALA A 85 -0.50 -0.29 -21.68
N LEU A 86 -0.07 0.90 -21.24
CA LEU A 86 -0.17 2.14 -22.01
C LEU A 86 0.64 2.04 -23.31
N ASP A 87 1.86 1.48 -23.25
CA ASP A 87 2.72 1.30 -24.43
C ASP A 87 2.06 0.41 -25.49
N VAL A 88 1.50 -0.73 -25.09
CA VAL A 88 0.82 -1.63 -26.05
C VAL A 88 -0.52 -1.07 -26.52
N SER A 89 -1.20 -0.24 -25.72
CA SER A 89 -2.45 0.42 -26.10
C SER A 89 -2.27 1.28 -27.37
N LEU A 90 -1.12 1.96 -27.47
CA LEU A 90 -0.79 2.82 -28.62
C LEU A 90 -0.70 2.07 -29.96
N ILE A 91 -0.42 0.76 -29.90
CA ILE A 91 -0.29 -0.11 -31.08
C ILE A 91 -1.42 -1.16 -31.16
N GLY A 92 -2.48 -1.02 -30.36
CA GLY A 92 -3.64 -1.92 -30.36
C GLY A 92 -3.41 -3.30 -29.74
N GLY A 93 -2.42 -3.43 -28.85
CA GLY A 93 -2.13 -4.68 -28.13
C GLY A 93 -3.04 -4.94 -26.92
N ASP A 94 -2.89 -6.13 -26.32
CA ASP A 94 -3.65 -6.53 -25.14
C ASP A 94 -3.07 -5.91 -23.85
N GLU A 95 -3.71 -4.83 -23.40
CA GLU A 95 -3.38 -4.11 -22.16
C GLU A 95 -3.38 -5.02 -20.92
N ARG A 96 -4.32 -5.97 -20.82
CA ARG A 96 -4.42 -6.85 -19.63
C ARG A 96 -3.28 -7.83 -19.58
N GLU A 97 -2.96 -8.44 -20.72
CA GLU A 97 -1.86 -9.38 -20.82
C GLU A 97 -0.51 -8.69 -20.57
N ALA A 98 -0.34 -7.45 -21.03
CA ALA A 98 0.85 -6.66 -20.75
C ALA A 98 1.04 -6.41 -19.24
N ILE A 99 -0.03 -6.03 -18.53
CA ILE A 99 -0.01 -5.89 -17.06
C ILE A 99 0.34 -7.24 -16.41
N ARG A 100 -0.38 -8.30 -16.79
CA ARG A 100 -0.22 -9.64 -16.21
C ARG A 100 1.21 -10.14 -16.34
N ARG A 101 1.83 -9.98 -17.52
CA ARG A 101 3.22 -10.39 -17.78
C ARG A 101 4.22 -9.66 -16.90
N ARG A 102 4.09 -8.34 -16.76
CA ARG A 102 4.98 -7.55 -15.91
C ARG A 102 4.85 -7.89 -14.44
N LEU A 103 3.62 -8.11 -13.97
CA LEU A 103 3.38 -8.57 -12.61
C LEU A 103 3.96 -9.98 -12.39
N MET A 104 3.86 -10.88 -13.37
CA MET A 104 4.47 -12.22 -13.28
C MET A 104 5.98 -12.11 -13.05
N SER A 105 6.71 -11.37 -13.89
CA SER A 105 8.15 -11.17 -13.71
C SER A 105 8.49 -10.67 -12.31
N PHE A 106 7.73 -9.69 -11.80
CA PHE A 106 7.92 -9.19 -10.45
C PHE A 106 7.74 -10.28 -9.36
N TYR A 107 6.63 -11.02 -9.38
CA TYR A 107 6.37 -12.05 -8.37
C TYR A 107 7.28 -13.27 -8.51
N THR A 108 7.81 -13.55 -9.70
CA THR A 108 8.82 -14.59 -9.90
C THR A 108 10.17 -14.16 -9.33
N LEU A 109 10.55 -12.89 -9.51
CA LEU A 109 11.88 -12.40 -9.14
C LEU A 109 11.99 -11.91 -7.70
N TYR A 110 10.90 -11.42 -7.09
CA TYR A 110 10.88 -10.93 -5.72
C TYR A 110 10.16 -11.90 -4.78
N GLN A 111 10.91 -12.83 -4.19
CA GLN A 111 10.43 -13.86 -3.26
C GLN A 111 11.27 -13.88 -1.98
N PRO A 112 11.12 -12.88 -1.09
CA PRO A 112 11.78 -12.90 0.20
C PRO A 112 11.37 -14.15 0.98
N ALA A 113 12.29 -14.70 1.76
CA ALA A 113 12.07 -15.91 2.55
C ALA A 113 11.23 -15.63 3.81
N SER A 114 11.26 -14.41 4.33
CA SER A 114 10.58 -14.04 5.58
C SER A 114 10.05 -12.61 5.59
N ALA A 115 9.20 -12.31 6.56
CA ALA A 115 8.73 -10.95 6.82
C ALA A 115 9.88 -9.99 7.23
N ALA A 116 10.93 -10.50 7.87
CA ALA A 116 12.12 -9.72 8.19
C ALA A 116 12.86 -9.29 6.91
N GLU A 117 12.99 -10.20 5.93
CA GLU A 117 13.68 -9.91 4.68
C GLU A 117 12.95 -8.84 3.85
N VAL A 118 11.61 -8.81 3.89
CA VAL A 118 10.83 -7.72 3.27
C VAL A 118 11.25 -6.34 3.80
N LEU A 119 11.63 -6.25 5.08
CA LEU A 119 12.09 -5.02 5.72
C LEU A 119 13.60 -4.75 5.55
N GLY A 120 14.32 -5.65 4.88
CA GLY A 120 15.77 -5.54 4.73
C GLY A 120 16.57 -5.89 5.97
N ALA A 121 16.10 -6.89 6.69
CA ALA A 121 16.82 -7.53 7.76
C ALA A 121 16.96 -9.03 7.49
N GLU A 122 18.03 -9.61 8.02
CA GLU A 122 18.15 -11.06 8.12
C GLU A 122 17.20 -11.61 9.20
N ALA A 123 16.87 -12.90 9.14
CA ALA A 123 15.85 -13.50 10.00
C ALA A 123 16.16 -13.34 11.50
N GLU A 124 17.44 -13.45 11.87
CA GLU A 124 17.92 -13.38 13.25
C GLU A 124 17.94 -11.95 13.81
N GLU A 125 17.94 -10.93 12.93
CA GLU A 125 17.95 -9.53 13.34
C GLU A 125 16.58 -9.04 13.82
N ILE A 126 15.50 -9.71 13.40
CA ILE A 126 14.12 -9.47 13.87
C ILE A 126 13.45 -10.81 14.18
N PRO A 127 13.77 -11.47 15.32
CA PRO A 127 13.32 -12.83 15.60
C PRO A 127 11.80 -13.04 15.52
N MET A 128 11.00 -12.04 15.89
CA MET A 128 9.54 -12.15 15.81
C MET A 128 9.00 -12.26 14.36
N LEU A 129 9.81 -11.87 13.37
CA LEU A 129 9.48 -11.89 11.93
C LEU A 129 10.33 -12.88 11.13
N GLY A 130 11.43 -13.38 11.70
CA GLY A 130 12.39 -14.27 11.00
C GLY A 130 11.75 -15.55 10.46
N ASP A 131 10.87 -16.16 11.26
CA ASP A 131 10.13 -17.38 10.87
C ASP A 131 8.73 -17.09 10.31
N GLN A 132 8.36 -15.81 10.16
CA GLN A 132 7.04 -15.44 9.67
C GLN A 132 7.05 -15.33 8.15
N PRO A 133 5.96 -15.76 7.48
CA PRO A 133 5.91 -15.66 6.03
C PRO A 133 5.94 -14.20 5.58
N PRO A 134 6.44 -13.91 4.37
CA PRO A 134 6.68 -12.55 3.89
C PRO A 134 5.50 -11.59 3.99
N TRP A 135 4.27 -12.10 3.96
CA TRP A 135 3.08 -11.27 4.06
C TRP A 135 2.83 -10.71 5.48
N VAL A 136 3.45 -11.25 6.53
CA VAL A 136 3.26 -10.87 7.94
C VAL A 136 4.24 -9.77 8.38
N VAL A 137 4.41 -8.74 7.56
CA VAL A 137 5.31 -7.62 7.90
C VAL A 137 4.71 -6.77 9.01
N ILE A 138 5.47 -6.49 10.07
CA ILE A 138 5.10 -5.51 11.11
C ILE A 138 6.22 -4.49 11.24
N LYS A 139 5.94 -3.22 10.95
CA LYS A 139 6.92 -2.15 11.03
C LYS A 139 7.21 -1.77 12.49
N PRO A 140 8.39 -1.21 12.80
CA PRO A 140 8.78 -0.88 14.18
C PRO A 140 7.79 0.02 14.93
N TRP A 141 7.09 0.89 14.20
CA TRP A 141 6.14 1.85 14.75
C TRP A 141 4.67 1.37 14.75
N GLU A 142 4.38 0.15 14.31
CA GLU A 142 3.02 -0.40 14.35
C GLU A 142 2.72 -1.02 15.70
N ASP A 143 1.59 -0.65 16.31
CA ASP A 143 1.09 -1.24 17.55
C ASP A 143 0.21 -2.46 17.23
N MET A 144 0.85 -3.61 17.04
CA MET A 144 0.17 -4.90 16.82
C MET A 144 1.09 -6.08 17.05
N THR A 145 0.50 -7.20 17.41
CA THR A 145 1.16 -8.51 17.48
C THR A 145 1.13 -9.23 16.14
N VAL A 146 2.00 -10.25 15.99
CA VAL A 146 1.99 -11.18 14.84
C VAL A 146 0.61 -11.80 14.62
N LYS A 147 -0.04 -12.25 15.69
CA LYS A 147 -1.38 -12.84 15.63
C LYS A 147 -2.41 -11.86 15.07
N GLU A 148 -2.46 -10.64 15.60
CA GLU A 148 -3.39 -9.61 15.13
C GLU A 148 -3.11 -9.23 13.67
N ARG A 149 -1.83 -9.21 13.27
CA ARG A 149 -1.44 -8.96 11.87
C ARG A 149 -1.97 -10.04 10.94
N ILE A 150 -1.80 -11.31 11.29
CA ILE A 150 -2.31 -12.45 10.50
C ILE A 150 -3.83 -12.36 10.38
N GLU A 151 -4.56 -12.19 11.49
CA GLU A 151 -6.02 -12.07 11.49
C GLU A 151 -6.50 -10.92 10.60
N LYS A 152 -5.82 -9.76 10.68
CA LYS A 152 -6.12 -8.58 9.87
C LYS A 152 -5.86 -8.82 8.38
N ILE A 153 -4.76 -9.47 8.00
CA ILE A 153 -4.44 -9.75 6.60
C ILE A 153 -5.44 -10.72 6.01
N ILE A 154 -5.72 -11.84 6.69
CA ILE A 154 -6.71 -12.83 6.22
C ILE A 154 -8.06 -12.17 5.94
N LYS A 155 -8.50 -11.30 6.86
CA LYS A 155 -9.73 -10.53 6.67
C LYS A 155 -9.65 -9.59 5.48
N THR A 156 -8.58 -8.79 5.39
CA THR A 156 -8.44 -7.74 4.36
C THR A 156 -8.31 -8.36 2.97
N GLU A 157 -7.50 -9.41 2.80
CA GLU A 157 -7.35 -10.10 1.51
C GLU A 157 -8.68 -10.71 1.04
N ARG A 158 -9.45 -11.32 1.94
CA ARG A 158 -10.77 -11.85 1.58
C ARG A 158 -11.71 -10.73 1.12
N GLU A 159 -11.75 -9.61 1.83
CA GLU A 159 -12.58 -8.45 1.47
C GLU A 159 -12.13 -7.86 0.12
N ASP A 160 -10.84 -7.64 -0.08
CA ASP A 160 -10.28 -7.02 -1.28
C ASP A 160 -10.43 -7.91 -2.53
N ASN A 161 -10.18 -9.23 -2.41
CA ASN A 161 -10.32 -10.16 -3.54
C ASN A 161 -11.78 -10.31 -3.97
N SER A 162 -12.73 -10.26 -3.02
CA SER A 162 -14.17 -10.35 -3.30
C SER A 162 -14.72 -9.18 -4.14
N GLN A 163 -13.98 -8.07 -4.25
CA GLN A 163 -14.36 -6.93 -5.08
C GLN A 163 -14.11 -7.16 -6.56
N VAL A 164 -13.25 -8.13 -6.91
CA VAL A 164 -12.82 -8.37 -8.29
C VAL A 164 -13.20 -9.77 -8.75
N SER A 165 -13.19 -10.76 -7.85
CA SER A 165 -13.48 -12.16 -8.13
C SER A 165 -14.52 -12.73 -7.18
N THR A 166 -15.31 -13.70 -7.65
CA THR A 166 -16.23 -14.49 -6.81
C THR A 166 -15.57 -15.75 -6.24
N ALA A 167 -14.36 -16.09 -6.68
CA ALA A 167 -13.61 -17.22 -6.15
C ALA A 167 -13.19 -16.96 -4.70
N GLU A 168 -13.23 -17.99 -3.85
CA GLU A 168 -12.69 -17.89 -2.49
C GLU A 168 -11.17 -17.83 -2.56
N MET A 169 -10.64 -16.61 -2.53
CA MET A 169 -9.22 -16.34 -2.48
C MET A 169 -8.78 -16.00 -1.07
N SER A 170 -7.60 -16.51 -0.73
CA SER A 170 -7.01 -16.45 0.60
C SER A 170 -5.51 -16.22 0.50
N VAL A 171 -4.84 -16.05 1.66
CA VAL A 171 -3.41 -15.73 1.74
C VAL A 171 -2.50 -16.80 1.13
N GLU A 172 -3.00 -18.04 1.01
CA GLU A 172 -2.33 -19.19 0.38
C GLU A 172 -2.13 -18.99 -1.13
N HIS A 173 -2.88 -18.09 -1.75
CA HIS A 173 -2.71 -17.74 -3.16
C HIS A 173 -1.62 -16.69 -3.39
N GLY A 174 -0.94 -16.26 -2.33
CA GLY A 174 0.12 -15.24 -2.34
C GLY A 174 -0.37 -13.86 -1.91
N CYS A 175 0.55 -12.89 -1.91
CA CYS A 175 0.30 -11.52 -1.47
C CYS A 175 0.59 -10.50 -2.58
N ASN A 176 0.07 -9.29 -2.43
CA ASN A 176 0.17 -8.25 -3.46
C ASN A 176 1.54 -7.56 -3.54
N PHE A 177 2.46 -7.78 -2.60
CA PHE A 177 3.73 -7.07 -2.54
C PHE A 177 4.97 -7.94 -2.72
N CYS A 178 4.83 -9.27 -2.74
CA CYS A 178 5.91 -10.19 -3.09
C CYS A 178 5.35 -11.53 -3.53
N GLY A 179 6.17 -12.32 -4.23
CA GLY A 179 5.80 -13.65 -4.68
C GLY A 179 6.26 -14.77 -3.72
N PRO A 180 5.95 -16.02 -4.08
CA PRO A 180 5.15 -16.42 -5.25
C PRO A 180 3.66 -16.05 -5.11
N VAL A 181 2.96 -15.98 -6.23
CA VAL A 181 1.49 -15.85 -6.29
C VAL A 181 0.89 -16.89 -7.24
N SER A 182 -0.34 -17.32 -6.98
CA SER A 182 -1.06 -18.22 -7.90
C SER A 182 -1.43 -17.51 -9.21
N GLY A 183 -1.72 -18.28 -10.26
CA GLY A 183 -2.17 -17.73 -11.54
C GLY A 183 -3.49 -16.96 -11.42
N GLU A 184 -4.39 -17.42 -10.54
CA GLU A 184 -5.65 -16.74 -10.22
C GLU A 184 -5.39 -15.41 -9.52
N LYS A 185 -4.50 -15.36 -8.52
CA LYS A 185 -4.13 -14.11 -7.82
C LYS A 185 -3.49 -13.12 -8.76
N LEU A 186 -2.57 -13.56 -9.61
CA LEU A 186 -1.98 -12.74 -10.64
C LEU A 186 -3.04 -12.11 -11.57
N SER A 187 -4.02 -12.91 -12.00
CA SER A 187 -5.10 -12.45 -12.87
C SER A 187 -5.99 -11.41 -12.18
N VAL A 188 -6.28 -11.59 -10.90
CA VAL A 188 -7.05 -10.62 -10.09
C VAL A 188 -6.31 -9.31 -9.93
N GLU A 189 -5.01 -9.33 -9.63
CA GLU A 189 -4.22 -8.11 -9.48
C GLU A 189 -4.05 -7.37 -10.83
N ALA A 190 -3.89 -8.11 -11.93
CA ALA A 190 -3.84 -7.53 -13.27
C ALA A 190 -5.16 -6.86 -13.66
N GLU A 191 -6.29 -7.52 -13.44
CA GLU A 191 -7.61 -6.96 -13.73
C GLU A 191 -7.91 -5.73 -12.85
N ARG A 192 -7.45 -5.74 -11.59
CA ARG A 192 -7.61 -4.60 -10.68
C ARG A 192 -6.86 -3.37 -11.20
N LEU A 193 -5.59 -3.50 -11.60
CA LEU A 193 -4.84 -2.39 -12.20
C LEU A 193 -5.49 -1.92 -13.50
N TYR A 194 -5.87 -2.84 -14.38
CA TYR A 194 -6.54 -2.52 -15.65
C TYR A 194 -7.83 -1.71 -15.42
N LYS A 195 -8.73 -2.18 -14.56
CA LYS A 195 -10.00 -1.49 -14.26
C LYS A 195 -9.79 -0.09 -13.72
N ILE A 196 -8.83 0.08 -12.80
CA ILE A 196 -8.50 1.39 -12.23
C ILE A 196 -7.92 2.30 -13.31
N MET A 197 -6.95 1.82 -14.09
CA MET A 197 -6.35 2.55 -15.23
C MET A 197 -7.42 3.05 -16.18
N ARG A 198 -8.30 2.17 -16.69
CA ARG A 198 -9.38 2.57 -17.61
C ARG A 198 -10.36 3.55 -16.98
N SER A 199 -10.68 3.39 -15.70
CA SER A 199 -11.58 4.31 -14.98
C SER A 199 -10.96 5.70 -14.85
N VAL A 200 -9.68 5.79 -14.48
CA VAL A 200 -8.98 7.07 -14.33
C VAL A 200 -8.78 7.76 -15.68
N ILE A 201 -8.44 7.01 -16.74
CA ILE A 201 -8.35 7.57 -18.11
C ILE A 201 -9.69 8.16 -18.53
N LYS A 202 -10.79 7.46 -18.24
CA LYS A 202 -12.14 7.89 -18.66
C LYS A 202 -12.69 9.05 -17.83
N ASN A 203 -12.53 9.00 -16.51
CA ASN A 203 -13.26 9.86 -15.57
C ASN A 203 -12.35 10.80 -14.75
N GLY A 204 -11.03 10.69 -14.91
CA GLY A 204 -10.07 11.29 -13.99
C GLY A 204 -10.02 10.58 -12.63
N PHE A 205 -9.18 11.09 -11.73
CA PHE A 205 -9.11 10.59 -10.36
C PHE A 205 -10.30 11.08 -9.54
N MET A 206 -11.22 10.17 -9.21
CA MET A 206 -12.39 10.46 -8.38
C MET A 206 -12.19 9.98 -6.94
N ARG A 207 -12.28 10.92 -5.99
CA ARG A 207 -12.21 10.66 -4.54
C ARG A 207 -13.59 10.71 -3.90
N HIS A 208 -13.70 10.14 -2.70
CA HIS A 208 -14.84 10.37 -1.82
C HIS A 208 -14.43 10.30 -0.35
N ASP A 209 -15.23 10.88 0.54
CA ASP A 209 -14.86 11.11 1.95
C ASP A 209 -14.88 9.84 2.82
N PHE A 210 -15.26 8.68 2.28
CA PHE A 210 -15.28 7.38 2.98
C PHE A 210 -13.89 6.75 3.15
N LYS A 211 -13.77 5.77 4.05
CA LYS A 211 -12.49 5.12 4.42
C LYS A 211 -11.72 4.49 3.26
N ASP A 212 -12.42 4.08 2.21
CA ASP A 212 -11.89 3.50 0.97
C ASP A 212 -11.74 4.53 -0.16
N GLY A 213 -12.25 5.75 0.01
CA GLY A 213 -12.24 6.78 -1.04
C GLY A 213 -10.92 7.52 -1.23
N ASP A 214 -10.04 7.45 -0.24
CA ASP A 214 -8.74 8.11 -0.26
C ASP A 214 -7.57 7.13 -0.30
N ILE A 215 -6.46 7.59 -0.88
CA ILE A 215 -5.15 6.99 -0.62
C ILE A 215 -4.77 7.33 0.81
N ARG A 216 -4.55 6.33 1.65
CA ARG A 216 -4.14 6.51 3.05
C ARG A 216 -2.65 6.29 3.19
N ALA A 217 -2.00 7.10 4.00
CA ALA A 217 -0.56 7.05 4.17
C ALA A 217 -0.11 7.29 5.61
N ASP A 218 0.99 6.64 5.97
CA ASP A 218 1.83 7.03 7.09
C ASP A 218 2.78 8.14 6.61
N ILE A 219 2.95 9.20 7.39
CA ILE A 219 3.94 10.24 7.13
C ILE A 219 5.21 9.92 7.90
N LEU A 220 6.34 9.82 7.20
CA LEU A 220 7.65 9.53 7.78
C LEU A 220 8.44 10.82 7.84
N VAL A 221 8.87 11.24 9.03
CA VAL A 221 9.55 12.53 9.27
C VAL A 221 10.96 12.28 9.80
N GLN A 222 11.97 12.78 9.10
CA GLN A 222 13.35 12.80 9.57
C GLN A 222 13.59 13.90 10.61
N THR A 223 14.67 13.76 11.39
CA THR A 223 15.11 14.78 12.36
C THR A 223 15.37 16.15 11.71
N SER A 224 15.81 16.18 10.45
CA SER A 224 16.00 17.42 9.68
C SER A 224 14.70 18.15 9.31
N GLY A 225 13.54 17.50 9.48
CA GLY A 225 12.24 17.99 9.04
C GLY A 225 11.83 17.56 7.63
N ASN A 226 12.74 16.92 6.86
CA ASN A 226 12.38 16.26 5.61
C ASN A 226 11.36 15.15 5.87
N TRP A 227 10.42 14.97 4.96
CA TRP A 227 9.41 13.95 5.13
C TRP A 227 9.09 13.23 3.82
N LYS A 228 8.57 12.02 3.96
CA LYS A 228 8.06 11.15 2.89
C LYS A 228 6.72 10.60 3.33
N TRP A 229 5.97 10.00 2.42
CA TRP A 229 4.71 9.35 2.76
C TRP A 229 4.69 7.92 2.24
N LEU A 230 4.30 6.99 3.10
CA LEU A 230 4.23 5.57 2.83
C LEU A 230 2.77 5.15 2.67
N VAL A 231 2.43 4.63 1.50
CA VAL A 231 1.07 4.16 1.19
C VAL A 231 0.71 3.02 2.13
N LYS A 232 -0.38 3.21 2.86
CA LYS A 232 -0.98 2.24 3.78
C LYS A 232 -2.21 1.57 3.15
N SER A 233 -2.93 2.30 2.28
CA SER A 233 -4.08 1.80 1.52
C SER A 233 -4.22 2.56 0.20
N GLY A 234 -4.61 1.85 -0.87
CA GLY A 234 -4.71 2.42 -2.22
C GLY A 234 -3.48 2.19 -3.11
N GLN A 235 -2.71 1.12 -2.87
CA GLN A 235 -1.50 0.74 -3.63
C GLN A 235 -1.71 0.71 -5.16
N HIS A 236 -2.85 0.18 -5.61
CA HIS A 236 -3.17 0.15 -7.04
C HIS A 236 -3.50 1.52 -7.62
N ARG A 237 -4.28 2.33 -6.89
CA ARG A 237 -4.66 3.68 -7.32
C ARG A 237 -3.44 4.57 -7.44
N VAL A 238 -2.58 4.56 -6.43
CA VAL A 238 -1.37 5.39 -6.42
C VAL A 238 -0.42 5.03 -7.57
N ALA A 239 -0.27 3.73 -7.86
CA ALA A 239 0.54 3.27 -8.98
C ALA A 239 -0.05 3.71 -10.34
N VAL A 240 -1.36 3.60 -10.53
CA VAL A 240 -2.03 4.06 -11.76
C VAL A 240 -1.89 5.58 -11.94
N LEU A 241 -2.13 6.37 -10.88
CA LEU A 241 -1.99 7.83 -10.96
C LEU A 241 -0.57 8.24 -11.34
N SER A 242 0.41 7.61 -10.71
CA SER A 242 1.81 7.85 -11.04
C SER A 242 2.15 7.45 -12.48
N ALA A 243 1.69 6.28 -12.95
CA ALA A 243 1.93 5.82 -14.32
C ALA A 243 1.30 6.75 -15.38
N LEU A 244 0.17 7.39 -15.03
CA LEU A 244 -0.51 8.37 -15.87
C LEU A 244 0.10 9.79 -15.77
N GLY A 245 1.19 9.97 -15.02
CA GLY A 245 1.93 11.23 -14.96
C GLY A 245 1.37 12.28 -13.99
N TYR A 246 0.51 11.88 -13.04
CA TYR A 246 0.13 12.78 -11.94
C TYR A 246 1.36 13.12 -11.12
N ARG A 247 1.52 14.40 -10.75
CA ARG A 247 2.65 14.88 -9.93
C ARG A 247 2.34 14.91 -8.44
N ASP A 248 1.08 15.10 -8.11
CA ASP A 248 0.56 15.12 -6.76
C ASP A 248 -0.91 14.74 -6.73
N PHE A 249 -1.39 14.35 -5.55
CA PHE A 249 -2.80 14.14 -5.26
C PHE A 249 -3.06 14.19 -3.75
N PRO A 250 -4.31 14.40 -3.33
CA PRO A 250 -4.67 14.35 -1.92
C PRO A 250 -4.44 12.96 -1.31
N ILE A 251 -3.77 12.93 -0.16
CA ILE A 251 -3.59 11.74 0.66
C ILE A 251 -4.20 11.96 2.05
N ARG A 252 -4.80 10.91 2.61
CA ARG A 252 -5.33 10.92 3.98
C ARG A 252 -4.24 10.44 4.94
N VAL A 253 -3.84 11.32 5.86
CA VAL A 253 -2.83 11.04 6.88
C VAL A 253 -3.43 10.10 7.93
N GLU A 254 -2.85 8.91 8.06
CA GLU A 254 -3.27 7.92 9.06
C GLU A 254 -2.38 7.95 10.30
N SER A 255 -1.07 8.07 10.11
CA SER A 255 -0.11 8.24 11.20
C SER A 255 1.03 9.19 10.81
N ILE A 256 1.72 9.71 11.81
CA ILE A 256 2.93 10.52 11.65
C ILE A 256 4.01 9.87 12.51
N VAL A 257 5.04 9.37 11.86
CA VAL A 257 6.15 8.62 12.44
C VAL A 257 7.39 9.49 12.38
N CYS A 258 7.91 9.89 13.53
CA CYS A 258 9.10 10.73 13.60
C CYS A 258 10.33 9.87 13.95
N ARG A 259 11.38 9.96 13.14
CA ARG A 259 12.62 9.16 13.27
C ARG A 259 13.31 9.33 14.62
N ASP A 260 13.31 10.54 15.14
CA ASP A 260 13.90 10.91 16.44
C ASP A 260 13.06 10.45 17.65
N GLU A 261 11.89 9.85 17.42
CA GLU A 261 11.03 9.25 18.45
C GLU A 261 11.13 7.72 18.49
N VAL A 262 12.20 7.14 17.93
CA VAL A 262 12.39 5.68 17.82
C VAL A 262 12.23 4.95 19.16
N ASP A 263 12.68 5.56 20.25
CA ASP A 263 12.61 4.96 21.60
C ASP A 263 11.17 4.86 22.13
N PHE A 264 10.21 5.51 21.46
CA PHE A 264 8.77 5.44 21.79
C PHE A 264 7.97 4.58 20.81
N TRP A 265 8.61 3.97 19.81
CA TRP A 265 7.90 3.13 18.85
C TRP A 265 7.44 1.82 19.50
N PRO A 266 6.20 1.36 19.26
CA PRO A 266 5.62 0.21 19.97
C PRO A 266 6.48 -1.05 19.96
N GLN A 267 7.07 -1.42 18.81
CA GLN A 267 7.86 -2.64 18.71
C GLN A 267 9.28 -2.49 19.28
N VAL A 268 9.78 -1.25 19.40
CA VAL A 268 11.05 -0.95 20.09
C VAL A 268 10.84 -1.06 21.60
N LEU A 269 9.77 -0.47 22.13
CA LEU A 269 9.38 -0.59 23.53
C LEU A 269 9.10 -2.04 23.94
N ALA A 270 8.51 -2.83 23.04
CA ALA A 270 8.27 -4.25 23.26
C ALA A 270 9.54 -5.12 23.21
N GLY A 271 10.70 -4.57 22.83
CA GLY A 271 11.96 -5.31 22.68
C GLY A 271 12.03 -6.20 21.44
N ASN A 272 11.08 -6.07 20.51
CA ASN A 272 11.04 -6.84 19.27
C ASN A 272 12.00 -6.30 18.21
N TYR A 273 12.39 -5.03 18.33
CA TYR A 273 13.41 -4.38 17.52
C TYR A 273 14.45 -3.74 18.44
N SER A 274 15.74 -3.91 18.12
CA SER A 274 16.74 -2.98 18.65
C SER A 274 16.52 -1.59 18.04
N ARG A 275 17.01 -0.56 18.73
CA ARG A 275 16.92 0.82 18.28
C ARG A 275 17.58 1.01 16.91
N GLU A 276 18.76 0.44 16.73
CA GLU A 276 19.55 0.48 15.50
C GLU A 276 18.78 -0.19 14.35
N MET A 277 18.16 -1.34 14.62
CA MET A 277 17.37 -2.08 13.63
C MET A 277 16.15 -1.29 13.19
N ALA A 278 15.40 -0.72 14.15
CA ALA A 278 14.23 0.07 13.88
C ALA A 278 14.55 1.30 13.01
N LEU A 279 15.64 2.00 13.31
CA LEU A 279 16.12 3.12 12.50
C LEU A 279 16.53 2.68 11.10
N ARG A 280 17.22 1.55 10.96
CA ARG A 280 17.61 1.01 9.65
C ARG A 280 16.38 0.70 8.78
N VAL A 281 15.36 0.06 9.35
CA VAL A 281 14.09 -0.21 8.65
C VAL A 281 13.40 1.10 8.24
N PHE A 282 13.34 2.09 9.14
CA PHE A 282 12.78 3.40 8.82
C PHE A 282 13.55 4.06 7.66
N ASP A 283 14.88 4.08 7.72
CA ASP A 283 15.74 4.75 6.75
C ASP A 283 15.70 4.07 5.38
N ASN A 284 15.60 2.74 5.33
CA ASN A 284 15.41 1.98 4.10
C ASN A 284 14.09 2.36 3.41
N ILE A 285 12.99 2.34 4.16
CA ILE A 285 11.66 2.75 3.67
C ILE A 285 11.70 4.22 3.20
N PHE A 286 12.25 5.12 4.02
CA PHE A 286 12.31 6.55 3.73
C PHE A 286 13.12 6.85 2.46
N SER A 287 14.32 6.28 2.35
CA SER A 287 15.19 6.47 1.19
C SER A 287 14.64 5.77 -0.06
N GLY A 288 13.84 4.71 0.11
CA GLY A 288 13.42 3.84 -0.97
C GLY A 288 14.53 2.90 -1.43
N VAL A 289 15.47 2.59 -0.54
CA VAL A 289 16.58 1.65 -0.74
C VAL A 289 16.32 0.43 0.11
N GLY A 290 16.42 -0.78 -0.46
CA GLY A 290 16.17 -2.01 0.28
C GLY A 290 16.50 -3.26 -0.51
N VAL A 291 16.17 -4.42 0.04
CA VAL A 291 16.50 -5.75 -0.54
C VAL A 291 16.03 -5.89 -1.98
N HIS A 292 14.91 -5.26 -2.34
CA HIS A 292 14.41 -5.23 -3.72
C HIS A 292 15.49 -4.84 -4.74
N GLU A 293 16.49 -4.01 -4.39
CA GLU A 293 17.60 -3.67 -5.29
C GLU A 293 18.46 -4.87 -5.70
N ARG A 294 18.63 -5.86 -4.80
CA ARG A 294 19.29 -7.14 -5.11
C ARG A 294 18.52 -7.92 -6.19
N TYR A 295 17.19 -7.78 -6.19
CA TYR A 295 16.29 -8.45 -7.13
C TYR A 295 16.08 -7.66 -8.44
N TRP A 296 16.31 -6.34 -8.44
CA TRP A 296 16.11 -5.47 -9.61
C TRP A 296 17.15 -5.62 -10.71
N ALA A 297 18.38 -6.05 -10.39
CA ALA A 297 19.38 -6.34 -11.42
C ALA A 297 18.86 -7.40 -12.42
N GLY A 298 18.09 -8.39 -11.94
CA GLY A 298 17.42 -9.38 -12.79
C GLY A 298 16.22 -8.80 -13.55
N ILE A 299 15.38 -7.99 -12.91
CA ILE A 299 14.18 -7.41 -13.55
C ILE A 299 14.54 -6.42 -14.68
N LEU A 300 15.63 -5.65 -14.53
CA LEU A 300 16.09 -4.71 -15.57
C LEU A 300 16.74 -5.41 -16.77
N ALA A 301 17.36 -6.58 -16.57
CA ALA A 301 18.01 -7.34 -17.64
C ALA A 301 17.00 -7.97 -18.62
N GLU A 302 15.78 -8.28 -18.20
CA GLU A 302 14.71 -8.80 -19.08
C GLU A 302 13.96 -7.69 -19.86
N ALA A 303 14.25 -6.41 -19.59
CA ALA A 303 13.58 -5.27 -20.22
C ALA A 303 14.42 -4.58 -21.32
N ALA A 304 15.65 -5.05 -21.55
CA ALA A 304 16.56 -4.63 -22.62
C ALA A 304 16.61 -5.69 -23.72
#